data_AF-A0A4S8MMT0-F1
#
_entry.id   AF-A0A4S8MMT0-F1
#
_cell.length_a   1.000
_cell.length_b   1.000
_cell.length_c   1.000
_cell.angle_alpha   90.00
_cell.angle_beta   90.00
_cell.angle_gamma   90.00
#
_symmetry.space_group_name_H-M   'P 1'
#
loop_
_entity.id
_entity.type
_entity.pdbx_description
1 polymer ?
#
loop_
_entity_poly.entity_id
_entity_poly.type
_entity_poly.pdbx_seq_one_letter_code
_entity_poly.pdbx_strand_id
1 'polypeptide(L)'
;MHQIFENLLPNLVLHWTGDFKGLDDGREDYIFAPTVWEAIGAATAKAGDSIPSAYGGRVPNIATNKHEMNATERWSFWSLYIAPVLLRSRFSHIKYYRRFVRLVKCINLCLQFSLTRAEIDELEEEMVKWVLEYEKLYYQGDLSRLSACPLTIHALLHIAESIRQLGPVSGYWAFVMERFCYTFTRHPDVLSKRYLWPSMDRFITERAIITQIGLNYNCVDDLKLHKQLGLVAGAFECPEYSTCRLLPPKSSKPLSPGLMAAIAASFATRFNAKIAGPRAALKKATITEYGKVKQIDSDAGDTMRSCGLGRITSDARDATFVRYEAFIDRLARRANAKEDLYLETFYGQLEHIFLVEFEDMPSLRKLLEVKTSDPAPMIQTRYVLAAIRMCVIENTPKELNELDFHSYSSMGKLDVVDMTAVQCLVGRVPDGTGWVIIDRSGSLARATVQDSDEPSDDDDDAAP
;
A
#
# COMPACT_ATOMS: atom_id res chain seq x y z
N MET A 1 2.62 -19.21 9.14
CA MET A 1 1.66 -18.39 8.37
C MET A 1 1.38 -18.88 6.96
N HIS A 2 2.35 -19.41 6.19
CA HIS A 2 2.11 -19.91 4.81
C HIS A 2 0.87 -20.83 4.70
N GLN A 3 0.78 -21.82 5.59
CA GLN A 3 -0.30 -22.80 5.66
C GLN A 3 -1.71 -22.19 5.87
N ILE A 4 -1.81 -20.95 6.38
CA ILE A 4 -3.09 -20.25 6.52
C ILE A 4 -3.61 -19.87 5.14
N PHE A 5 -2.75 -19.28 4.31
CA PHE A 5 -3.12 -18.85 2.97
C PHE A 5 -3.29 -20.02 2.01
N GLU A 6 -2.48 -21.07 2.17
CA GLU A 6 -2.54 -22.26 1.32
C GLU A 6 -3.74 -23.16 1.65
N ASN A 7 -4.15 -23.26 2.91
CA ASN A 7 -5.15 -24.24 3.34
C ASN A 7 -6.32 -23.64 4.12
N LEU A 8 -6.08 -22.81 5.13
CA LEU A 8 -7.17 -22.29 5.97
C LEU A 8 -8.18 -21.45 5.17
N LEU A 9 -7.69 -20.46 4.42
CA LEU A 9 -8.54 -19.56 3.65
C LEU A 9 -9.31 -20.27 2.52
N PRO A 10 -8.67 -21.15 1.72
CA PRO A 10 -9.38 -22.01 0.78
C PRO A 10 -10.44 -22.88 1.45
N ASN A 11 -10.13 -23.48 2.61
CA ASN A 11 -11.10 -24.30 3.36
C ASN A 11 -12.32 -23.48 3.82
N LEU A 12 -12.12 -22.23 4.27
CA LEU A 12 -13.22 -21.34 4.61
C LEU A 12 -14.11 -21.02 3.39
N VAL A 13 -13.50 -20.77 2.23
CA VAL A 13 -14.25 -20.56 0.99
C VAL A 13 -15.02 -21.83 0.56
N LEU A 14 -14.41 -23.01 0.72
CA LEU A 14 -15.09 -24.28 0.47
C LEU A 14 -16.30 -24.46 1.39
N HIS A 15 -16.21 -24.04 2.66
CA HIS A 15 -17.38 -24.03 3.55
C HIS A 15 -18.45 -23.07 3.05
N TRP A 16 -18.10 -21.84 2.66
CA TRP A 16 -19.07 -20.84 2.19
C TRP A 16 -19.69 -21.17 0.84
N THR A 17 -19.09 -22.08 0.07
CA THR A 17 -19.61 -22.54 -1.22
C THR A 17 -20.31 -23.90 -1.14
N GLY A 18 -20.30 -24.56 0.03
CA GLY A 18 -20.88 -25.90 0.22
C GLY A 18 -20.04 -27.05 -0.36
N ASP A 19 -18.84 -26.77 -0.86
CA ASP A 19 -17.95 -27.75 -1.50
C ASP A 19 -17.02 -28.47 -0.49
N PHE A 20 -17.08 -28.13 0.80
CA PHE A 20 -16.13 -28.64 1.79
C PHE A 20 -16.44 -30.10 2.18
N LYS A 21 -15.69 -31.05 1.61
CA LYS A 21 -15.67 -32.48 2.00
C LYS A 21 -17.06 -33.12 2.13
N GLY A 22 -18.04 -32.63 1.35
CA GLY A 22 -19.43 -33.12 1.39
C GLY A 22 -20.22 -32.74 2.65
N LEU A 23 -19.76 -31.75 3.43
CA LEU A 23 -20.49 -31.21 4.57
C LEU A 23 -21.46 -30.11 4.12
N ASP A 24 -22.68 -30.17 4.64
CA ASP A 24 -23.67 -29.09 4.56
C ASP A 24 -23.40 -28.00 5.61
N ASP A 25 -24.29 -27.03 5.73
CA ASP A 25 -24.27 -25.98 6.76
C ASP A 25 -24.83 -26.42 8.12
N GLY A 26 -25.47 -27.59 8.18
CA GLY A 26 -25.93 -28.21 9.43
C GLY A 26 -26.99 -27.36 10.13
N ARG A 27 -26.66 -26.82 11.31
CA ARG A 27 -27.54 -25.92 12.08
C ARG A 27 -27.31 -24.42 11.79
N GLU A 28 -26.46 -24.12 10.83
CA GLU A 28 -26.01 -22.77 10.50
C GLU A 28 -26.41 -22.42 9.05
N ASP A 29 -26.27 -21.16 8.65
CA ASP A 29 -26.66 -20.65 7.32
C ASP A 29 -25.49 -19.86 6.68
N TYR A 30 -24.31 -20.47 6.61
CA TYR A 30 -23.09 -19.82 6.11
C TYR A 30 -22.83 -20.01 4.60
N ILE A 31 -23.64 -20.81 3.91
CA ILE A 31 -23.47 -21.10 2.48
C ILE A 31 -24.04 -19.93 1.65
N PHE A 32 -23.26 -19.44 0.70
CA PHE A 32 -23.72 -18.45 -0.27
C PHE A 32 -24.62 -19.07 -1.33
N ALA A 33 -25.62 -18.32 -1.77
CA ALA A 33 -26.28 -18.62 -3.03
C ALA A 33 -25.25 -18.56 -4.19
N PRO A 34 -25.31 -19.48 -5.17
CA PRO A 34 -24.34 -19.51 -6.28
C PRO A 34 -24.18 -18.18 -7.01
N THR A 35 -25.29 -17.47 -7.23
CA THR A 35 -25.32 -16.15 -7.88
C THR A 35 -24.55 -15.08 -7.09
N VAL A 36 -24.55 -15.15 -5.76
CA VAL A 36 -23.80 -14.24 -4.90
C VAL A 36 -22.30 -14.52 -5.02
N TRP A 37 -21.92 -15.80 -5.04
CA TRP A 37 -20.51 -16.20 -5.21
C TRP A 37 -19.95 -15.82 -6.59
N GLU A 38 -20.73 -16.01 -7.65
CA GLU A 38 -20.37 -15.56 -9.00
C GLU A 38 -20.19 -14.04 -9.06
N ALA A 39 -21.06 -13.28 -8.40
CA ALA A 39 -20.94 -11.82 -8.31
C ALA A 39 -19.68 -11.39 -7.55
N ILE A 40 -19.34 -12.06 -6.44
CA ILE A 40 -18.07 -11.84 -5.70
C ILE A 40 -16.87 -12.15 -6.60
N GLY A 41 -16.94 -13.24 -7.37
CA GLY A 41 -15.94 -13.63 -8.35
C GLY A 41 -15.68 -12.56 -9.42
N ALA A 42 -16.74 -12.08 -10.05
CA ALA A 42 -16.67 -11.02 -11.06
C ALA A 42 -16.16 -9.70 -10.48
N ALA A 43 -16.63 -9.33 -9.28
CA ALA A 43 -16.16 -8.13 -8.58
C ALA A 43 -14.68 -8.21 -8.20
N THR A 44 -14.19 -9.40 -7.81
CA THR A 44 -12.77 -9.63 -7.51
C THR A 44 -11.89 -9.36 -8.74
N ALA A 45 -12.26 -9.90 -9.90
CA ALA A 45 -11.51 -9.67 -11.14
C ALA A 45 -11.53 -8.19 -11.55
N LYS A 46 -12.68 -7.52 -11.40
CA LYS A 46 -12.84 -6.09 -11.71
C LYS A 46 -12.04 -5.19 -10.76
N ALA A 47 -11.91 -5.55 -9.48
CA ALA A 47 -11.07 -4.80 -8.53
C ALA A 47 -9.60 -4.76 -8.97
N GLY A 48 -9.14 -5.71 -9.78
CA GLY A 48 -7.81 -5.69 -10.37
C GLY A 48 -7.54 -4.47 -11.29
N ASP A 49 -8.56 -3.78 -11.78
CA ASP A 49 -8.39 -2.54 -12.56
C ASP A 49 -8.02 -1.34 -11.70
N SER A 50 -8.52 -1.29 -10.46
CA SER A 50 -8.35 -0.18 -9.52
C SER A 50 -7.24 -0.39 -8.49
N ILE A 51 -6.56 -1.54 -8.54
CA ILE A 51 -5.43 -1.87 -7.67
C ILE A 51 -4.14 -1.77 -8.49
N PRO A 52 -3.21 -0.87 -8.13
CA PRO A 52 -1.98 -0.66 -8.88
C PRO A 52 -1.11 -1.92 -9.03
N SER A 53 -0.30 -1.98 -10.09
CA SER A 53 0.62 -3.10 -10.30
C SER A 53 1.68 -3.26 -9.22
N ALA A 54 1.95 -2.19 -8.46
CA ALA A 54 2.86 -2.23 -7.32
C ALA A 54 2.43 -3.23 -6.24
N TYR A 55 1.11 -3.50 -6.14
CA TYR A 55 0.51 -4.45 -5.20
C TYR A 55 0.62 -5.92 -5.66
N GLY A 56 1.17 -6.17 -6.85
CA GLY A 56 1.38 -7.52 -7.39
C GLY A 56 0.49 -7.86 -8.59
N GLY A 57 0.30 -9.15 -8.85
CA GLY A 57 -0.53 -9.66 -9.94
C GLY A 57 -2.02 -9.32 -9.76
N ARG A 58 -2.79 -9.29 -10.86
CA ARG A 58 -4.26 -9.24 -10.75
C ARG A 58 -4.74 -10.51 -10.07
N VAL A 59 -5.66 -10.38 -9.11
CA VAL A 59 -6.38 -11.53 -8.58
C VAL A 59 -7.42 -11.94 -9.63
N PRO A 60 -7.42 -13.20 -10.09
CA PRO A 60 -8.38 -13.67 -11.07
C PRO A 60 -9.78 -13.81 -10.44
N ASN A 61 -10.76 -14.16 -11.26
CA ASN A 61 -12.10 -14.46 -10.75
C ASN A 61 -12.05 -15.71 -9.86
N ILE A 62 -12.28 -15.54 -8.55
CA ILE A 62 -12.21 -16.61 -7.55
C ILE A 62 -13.27 -17.70 -7.75
N ALA A 63 -14.40 -17.38 -8.38
CA ALA A 63 -15.49 -18.34 -8.62
C ALA A 63 -15.18 -19.28 -9.80
N THR A 64 -14.63 -18.74 -10.89
CA THR A 64 -14.39 -19.51 -12.13
C THR A 64 -12.97 -20.05 -12.26
N ASN A 65 -11.97 -19.33 -11.75
CA ASN A 65 -10.55 -19.62 -12.00
C ASN A 65 -9.86 -20.23 -10.78
N LYS A 66 -10.46 -21.29 -10.19
CA LYS A 66 -9.95 -21.95 -8.97
C LYS A 66 -8.46 -22.34 -9.11
N HIS A 67 -8.03 -22.87 -10.25
CA HIS A 67 -6.63 -23.26 -10.49
C HIS A 67 -5.65 -22.09 -10.49
N GLU A 68 -6.07 -20.91 -10.95
CA GLU A 68 -5.23 -19.71 -10.92
C GLU A 68 -5.14 -19.15 -9.50
N MET A 69 -6.13 -19.39 -8.64
CA MET A 69 -6.08 -18.99 -7.24
C MET A 69 -5.12 -19.81 -6.39
N ASN A 70 -4.66 -20.98 -6.84
CA ASN A 70 -3.80 -21.90 -6.06
C ASN A 70 -2.45 -21.32 -5.59
N ALA A 71 -2.06 -20.14 -6.06
CA ALA A 71 -0.87 -19.47 -5.53
C ALA A 71 -1.18 -18.80 -4.18
N THR A 72 -0.40 -19.13 -3.15
CA THR A 72 -0.51 -18.56 -1.80
C THR A 72 -0.56 -17.04 -1.79
N GLU A 73 0.24 -16.38 -2.64
CA GLU A 73 0.25 -14.91 -2.80
C GLU A 73 -1.12 -14.35 -3.21
N ARG A 74 -1.89 -15.06 -4.04
CA ARG A 74 -3.21 -14.61 -4.48
C ARG A 74 -4.24 -14.73 -3.37
N TRP A 75 -4.18 -15.82 -2.60
CA TRP A 75 -5.03 -16.00 -1.42
C TRP A 75 -4.71 -15.00 -0.31
N SER A 76 -3.42 -14.71 -0.07
CA SER A 76 -3.04 -13.69 0.90
C SER A 76 -3.54 -12.32 0.46
N PHE A 77 -3.29 -11.92 -0.79
CA PHE A 77 -3.75 -10.63 -1.28
C PHE A 77 -5.28 -10.50 -1.26
N TRP A 78 -5.99 -11.52 -1.75
CA TRP A 78 -7.45 -11.51 -1.78
C TRP A 78 -8.03 -11.43 -0.37
N SER A 79 -7.56 -12.28 0.56
CA SER A 79 -8.10 -12.34 1.92
C SER A 79 -7.84 -11.08 2.74
N LEU A 80 -6.66 -10.47 2.59
CA LEU A 80 -6.28 -9.29 3.36
C LEU A 80 -6.95 -8.02 2.84
N TYR A 81 -7.07 -7.87 1.52
CA TYR A 81 -7.41 -6.58 0.92
C TYR A 81 -8.75 -6.55 0.17
N ILE A 82 -9.12 -7.61 -0.53
CA ILE A 82 -10.31 -7.64 -1.39
C ILE A 82 -11.53 -8.20 -0.64
N ALA A 83 -11.35 -9.33 0.02
CA ALA A 83 -12.40 -10.08 0.69
C ALA A 83 -13.13 -9.31 1.80
N PRO A 84 -12.46 -8.51 2.68
CA PRO A 84 -13.16 -7.75 3.70
C PRO A 84 -14.16 -6.76 3.11
N VAL A 85 -13.87 -6.22 1.92
CA VAL A 85 -14.77 -5.31 1.19
C VAL A 85 -15.87 -6.09 0.48
N LEU A 86 -15.51 -7.09 -0.31
CA LEU A 86 -16.48 -7.77 -1.19
C LEU A 86 -17.44 -8.72 -0.46
N LEU A 87 -17.03 -9.29 0.69
CA LEU A 87 -17.88 -10.17 1.50
C LEU A 87 -18.84 -9.40 2.41
N ARG A 88 -18.70 -8.08 2.50
CA ARG A 88 -19.55 -7.22 3.32
C ARG A 88 -21.00 -7.32 2.86
N SER A 89 -21.90 -7.56 3.81
CA SER A 89 -23.34 -7.68 3.55
C SER A 89 -23.71 -8.77 2.53
N ARG A 90 -22.87 -9.79 2.32
CA ARG A 90 -23.15 -10.93 1.43
C ARG A 90 -23.64 -12.17 2.15
N PHE A 91 -23.26 -12.32 3.42
CA PHE A 91 -23.69 -13.44 4.24
C PHE A 91 -25.12 -13.23 4.77
N SER A 92 -25.87 -14.31 4.93
CA SER A 92 -27.21 -14.30 5.55
C SER A 92 -27.17 -13.71 6.96
N HIS A 93 -26.12 -14.02 7.72
CA HIS A 93 -25.87 -13.45 9.03
C HIS A 93 -24.51 -12.76 9.13
N ILE A 94 -24.51 -11.55 9.70
CA ILE A 94 -23.30 -10.73 9.89
C ILE A 94 -22.22 -11.40 10.75
N LYS A 95 -22.59 -12.39 11.58
CA LYS A 95 -21.66 -13.12 12.46
C LYS A 95 -20.52 -13.80 11.68
N TYR A 96 -20.80 -14.36 10.51
CA TYR A 96 -19.79 -15.02 9.68
C TYR A 96 -18.77 -14.02 9.13
N TYR A 97 -19.27 -12.87 8.67
CA TYR A 97 -18.44 -11.77 8.19
C TYR A 97 -17.56 -11.19 9.30
N ARG A 98 -18.13 -10.86 10.46
CA ARG A 98 -17.37 -10.32 11.61
C ARG A 98 -16.25 -11.25 12.04
N ARG A 99 -16.52 -12.55 12.10
CA ARG A 99 -15.51 -13.55 12.43
C ARG A 99 -14.41 -13.62 11.36
N PHE A 100 -14.75 -13.51 10.08
CA PHE A 100 -13.75 -13.42 9.01
C PHE A 100 -12.87 -12.16 9.16
N VAL A 101 -13.48 -11.00 9.41
CA VAL A 101 -12.74 -9.74 9.64
C VAL A 101 -11.80 -9.84 10.85
N ARG A 102 -12.25 -10.46 11.95
CA ARG A 102 -11.38 -10.75 13.11
C ARG A 102 -10.17 -11.59 12.73
N LEU A 103 -10.34 -12.63 11.90
CA LEU A 103 -9.22 -13.42 11.40
C LEU A 103 -8.24 -12.54 10.62
N VAL A 104 -8.74 -11.67 9.73
CA VAL A 104 -7.91 -10.76 8.95
C VAL A 104 -7.14 -9.79 9.85
N LYS A 105 -7.78 -9.25 10.90
CA LYS A 105 -7.10 -8.42 11.92
C LYS A 105 -5.93 -9.18 12.56
N CYS A 106 -6.16 -10.42 13.02
CA CYS A 106 -5.11 -11.24 13.62
C CYS A 106 -3.98 -11.56 12.63
N ILE A 107 -4.31 -11.85 11.37
CA ILE A 107 -3.29 -12.09 10.33
C ILE A 107 -2.47 -10.82 10.06
N ASN A 108 -3.11 -9.65 9.95
CA ASN A 108 -2.40 -8.38 9.77
C ASN A 108 -1.42 -8.10 10.91
N LEU A 109 -1.82 -8.38 12.15
CA LEU A 109 -0.94 -8.27 13.32
C LEU A 109 0.28 -9.20 13.17
N CYS A 110 0.07 -10.47 12.81
CA CYS A 110 1.16 -11.43 12.57
C CYS A 110 2.13 -11.04 11.43
N LEU A 111 1.71 -10.16 10.51
CA LEU A 111 2.51 -9.71 9.37
C LEU A 111 3.33 -8.44 9.66
N GLN A 112 3.15 -7.81 10.83
CA GLN A 112 3.93 -6.65 11.21
C GLN A 112 5.41 -7.00 11.41
N PHE A 113 6.28 -6.05 11.09
CA PHE A 113 7.73 -6.19 11.28
C PHE A 113 8.16 -6.09 12.73
N SER A 114 7.39 -5.40 13.57
CA SER A 114 7.63 -5.22 14.99
C SER A 114 6.33 -5.45 15.74
N LEU A 115 6.40 -6.19 16.84
CA LEU A 115 5.28 -6.60 17.67
C LEU A 115 5.68 -6.43 19.13
N THR A 116 4.83 -5.79 19.91
CA THR A 116 4.99 -5.69 21.37
C THR A 116 4.49 -6.97 22.05
N ARG A 117 4.95 -7.23 23.27
CA ARG A 117 4.48 -8.40 24.04
C ARG A 117 2.97 -8.35 24.32
N ALA A 118 2.44 -7.15 24.59
CA ALA A 118 1.01 -6.95 24.82
C ALA A 118 0.18 -7.30 23.58
N GLU A 119 0.64 -6.93 22.38
CA GLU A 119 -0.01 -7.30 21.12
C GLU A 119 0.03 -8.81 20.88
N ILE A 120 1.11 -9.49 21.26
CA ILE A 120 1.22 -10.96 21.16
C ILE A 120 0.25 -11.65 22.13
N ASP A 121 0.07 -11.10 23.33
CA ASP A 121 -0.89 -11.63 24.30
C ASP A 121 -2.35 -11.43 23.82
N GLU A 122 -2.69 -10.24 23.27
CA GLU A 122 -3.99 -10.01 22.62
C GLU A 122 -4.20 -10.98 21.44
N LEU A 123 -3.17 -11.19 20.62
CA LEU A 123 -3.23 -12.11 19.49
C LEU A 123 -3.55 -13.55 19.94
N GLU A 124 -2.92 -14.03 21.00
CA GLU A 124 -3.18 -15.37 21.53
C GLU A 124 -4.63 -15.52 21.98
N GLU A 125 -5.13 -14.57 22.78
CA GLU A 125 -6.52 -14.59 23.23
C GLU A 125 -7.52 -14.57 22.09
N GLU A 126 -7.30 -13.68 21.09
CA GLU A 126 -8.19 -13.56 19.95
C GLU A 126 -8.15 -14.79 19.04
N MET A 127 -6.98 -15.42 18.84
CA MET A 127 -6.88 -16.68 18.09
C MET A 127 -7.62 -17.83 18.80
N VAL A 128 -7.50 -17.95 20.12
CA VAL A 128 -8.23 -18.96 20.92
C VAL A 128 -9.74 -18.74 20.79
N LYS A 129 -10.22 -17.50 20.98
CA LYS A 129 -11.64 -17.15 20.82
C LYS A 129 -12.12 -17.48 19.41
N TRP A 130 -11.35 -17.13 18.39
CA TRP A 130 -11.68 -17.39 16.99
C TRP A 130 -11.82 -18.89 16.69
N VAL A 131 -10.88 -19.72 17.18
CA VAL A 131 -10.93 -21.19 16.99
C VAL A 131 -12.15 -21.80 17.69
N LEU A 132 -12.46 -21.38 18.91
CA LEU A 132 -13.67 -21.85 19.63
C LEU A 132 -14.96 -21.47 18.90
N GLU A 133 -15.03 -20.26 18.32
CA GLU A 133 -16.16 -19.84 17.48
C GLU A 133 -16.21 -20.61 16.16
N TYR A 134 -15.06 -20.95 15.57
CA TYR A 134 -14.97 -21.78 14.37
C TYR A 134 -15.55 -23.18 14.64
N GLU A 135 -15.14 -23.83 15.73
CA GLU A 135 -15.64 -25.16 16.11
C GLU A 135 -17.16 -25.15 16.33
N LYS A 136 -17.69 -24.13 17.00
CA LYS A 136 -19.15 -24.00 17.21
C LYS A 136 -19.93 -23.91 15.90
N LEU A 137 -19.41 -23.17 14.92
CA LEU A 137 -20.12 -22.88 13.67
C LEU A 137 -19.97 -24.01 12.63
N TYR A 138 -18.76 -24.58 12.48
CA TYR A 138 -18.48 -25.56 11.43
C TYR A 138 -18.48 -27.01 11.92
N TYR A 139 -17.85 -27.29 13.06
CA TYR A 139 -17.81 -28.63 13.64
C TYR A 139 -19.10 -28.98 14.38
N GLN A 140 -19.74 -27.99 15.01
CA GLN A 140 -21.06 -28.11 15.68
C GLN A 140 -21.13 -29.21 16.77
N GLY A 141 -19.98 -29.73 17.22
CA GLY A 141 -19.90 -30.81 18.19
C GLY A 141 -20.34 -32.18 17.67
N ASP A 142 -20.43 -32.35 16.35
CA ASP A 142 -20.87 -33.60 15.72
C ASP A 142 -19.66 -34.38 15.15
N LEU A 143 -19.52 -35.63 15.57
CA LEU A 143 -18.50 -36.56 15.08
C LEU A 143 -18.56 -36.76 13.55
N SER A 144 -19.74 -36.65 12.95
CA SER A 144 -19.90 -36.74 11.49
C SER A 144 -19.17 -35.60 10.75
N ARG A 145 -18.93 -34.47 11.44
CA ARG A 145 -18.31 -33.26 10.92
C ARG A 145 -16.85 -33.09 11.37
N LEU A 146 -16.23 -34.13 11.92
CA LEU A 146 -14.84 -34.10 12.40
C LEU A 146 -13.84 -33.63 11.33
N SER A 147 -14.16 -33.85 10.06
CA SER A 147 -13.36 -33.40 8.92
C SER A 147 -13.21 -31.86 8.82
N ALA A 148 -14.08 -31.11 9.51
CA ALA A 148 -14.05 -29.66 9.69
C ALA A 148 -13.05 -29.20 10.75
N CYS A 149 -12.35 -30.09 11.47
CA CYS A 149 -11.26 -29.72 12.39
C CYS A 149 -9.88 -30.07 11.80
N PRO A 150 -9.45 -29.43 10.70
CA PRO A 150 -8.15 -29.72 10.11
C PRO A 150 -7.00 -29.22 11.00
N LEU A 151 -5.82 -29.81 10.82
CA LEU A 151 -4.59 -29.41 11.49
C LEU A 151 -4.30 -27.90 11.36
N THR A 152 -4.70 -27.29 10.25
CA THR A 152 -4.46 -25.87 9.95
C THR A 152 -5.24 -24.93 10.88
N ILE A 153 -6.38 -25.36 11.43
CA ILE A 153 -7.12 -24.62 12.46
C ILE A 153 -6.37 -24.70 13.78
N HIS A 154 -5.94 -25.90 14.18
CA HIS A 154 -5.15 -26.10 15.40
C HIS A 154 -3.83 -25.33 15.36
N ALA A 155 -3.18 -25.26 14.19
CA ALA A 155 -1.94 -24.52 14.00
C ALA A 155 -2.06 -23.02 14.35
N LEU A 156 -3.26 -22.43 14.31
CA LEU A 156 -3.48 -21.03 14.70
C LEU A 156 -3.13 -20.77 16.17
N LEU A 157 -3.39 -21.75 17.04
CA LEU A 157 -3.15 -21.65 18.48
C LEU A 157 -1.66 -21.55 18.82
N HIS A 158 -0.78 -22.01 17.93
CA HIS A 158 0.66 -22.01 18.14
C HIS A 158 1.36 -20.77 17.59
N ILE A 159 0.65 -19.88 16.89
CA ILE A 159 1.28 -18.73 16.21
C ILE A 159 1.86 -17.73 17.20
N ALA A 160 1.10 -17.37 18.24
CA ALA A 160 1.56 -16.41 19.24
C ALA A 160 2.84 -16.92 19.94
N GLU A 161 2.83 -18.18 20.37
CA GLU A 161 4.00 -18.79 20.99
C GLU A 161 5.19 -18.91 20.04
N SER A 162 4.95 -19.24 18.77
CA SER A 162 6.00 -19.25 17.74
C SER A 162 6.61 -17.86 17.54
N ILE A 163 5.80 -16.79 17.62
CA ILE A 163 6.29 -15.40 17.54
C ILE A 163 7.14 -15.04 18.77
N ARG A 164 6.75 -15.48 19.97
CA ARG A 164 7.55 -15.25 21.20
C ARG A 164 8.93 -15.91 21.11
N GLN A 165 9.00 -17.10 20.54
CA GLN A 165 10.23 -17.89 20.47
C GLN A 165 11.15 -17.49 19.31
N LEU A 166 10.58 -17.22 18.14
CA LEU A 166 11.33 -17.05 16.88
C LEU A 166 11.32 -15.61 16.35
N GLY A 167 10.57 -14.72 16.99
CA GLY A 167 10.34 -13.35 16.53
C GLY A 167 9.20 -13.23 15.51
N PRO A 168 9.08 -12.08 14.82
CA PRO A 168 8.04 -11.84 13.83
C PRO A 168 8.04 -12.88 12.70
N VAL A 169 6.85 -13.23 12.19
CA VAL A 169 6.72 -14.29 11.18
C VAL A 169 7.42 -13.96 9.86
N SER A 170 7.60 -12.68 9.56
CA SER A 170 8.40 -12.21 8.41
C SER A 170 9.84 -12.73 8.43
N GLY A 171 10.39 -13.07 9.59
CA GLY A 171 11.75 -13.61 9.74
C GLY A 171 11.92 -15.07 9.32
N TYR A 172 10.86 -15.88 9.35
CA TYR A 172 10.96 -17.34 9.11
C TYR A 172 9.85 -17.92 8.21
N TRP A 173 9.10 -17.07 7.51
CA TRP A 173 8.10 -17.52 6.54
C TRP A 173 8.71 -18.21 5.29
N ALA A 174 7.93 -19.09 4.67
CA ALA A 174 8.37 -19.86 3.51
C ALA A 174 8.28 -19.11 2.17
N PHE A 175 7.71 -17.89 2.12
CA PHE A 175 7.49 -17.16 0.87
C PHE A 175 8.77 -16.92 0.05
N VAL A 176 9.90 -16.67 0.72
CA VAL A 176 11.20 -16.50 0.05
C VAL A 176 11.64 -17.80 -0.62
N MET A 177 11.47 -18.92 0.09
CA MET A 177 11.77 -20.26 -0.45
C MET A 177 10.85 -20.58 -1.63
N GLU A 178 9.55 -20.31 -1.53
CA GLU A 178 8.62 -20.56 -2.64
C GLU A 178 8.94 -19.74 -3.88
N ARG A 179 9.26 -18.46 -3.72
CA ARG A 179 9.69 -17.61 -4.82
C ARG A 179 10.95 -18.17 -5.49
N PHE A 180 11.88 -18.71 -4.71
CA PHE A 180 13.04 -19.40 -5.23
C PHE A 180 12.67 -20.71 -5.95
N CYS A 181 11.82 -21.56 -5.37
CA CYS A 181 11.26 -22.75 -6.03
C CYS A 181 10.58 -22.42 -7.36
N TYR A 182 9.87 -21.29 -7.42
CA TYR A 182 9.21 -20.82 -8.63
C TYR A 182 10.20 -20.47 -9.75
N THR A 183 11.38 -19.92 -9.39
CA THR A 183 12.41 -19.67 -10.40
C THR A 183 12.89 -20.95 -11.07
N PHE A 184 12.97 -22.09 -10.37
CA PHE A 184 13.30 -23.38 -10.99
C PHE A 184 12.20 -23.89 -11.92
N THR A 185 10.95 -23.88 -11.44
CA THR A 185 9.82 -24.46 -12.18
C THR A 185 9.46 -23.68 -13.44
N ARG A 186 9.95 -22.45 -13.59
CA ARG A 186 9.75 -21.62 -14.79
C ARG A 186 10.98 -21.41 -15.66
N HIS A 187 12.17 -21.82 -15.22
CA HIS A 187 13.37 -21.58 -16.03
C HIS A 187 13.43 -22.57 -17.21
N PRO A 188 13.51 -22.09 -18.47
CA PRO A 188 13.56 -22.96 -19.65
C PRO A 188 14.63 -24.06 -19.56
N ASP A 189 15.80 -23.72 -19.01
CA ASP A 189 16.94 -24.65 -18.90
C ASP A 189 16.74 -25.77 -17.88
N VAL A 190 15.79 -25.60 -16.96
CA VAL A 190 15.44 -26.58 -15.91
C VAL A 190 14.26 -27.47 -16.34
N LEU A 191 13.54 -27.10 -17.39
CA LEU A 191 12.36 -27.82 -17.89
C LEU A 191 12.69 -29.04 -18.76
N SER A 192 13.95 -29.47 -18.81
CA SER A 192 14.37 -30.68 -19.53
C SER A 192 13.72 -31.93 -18.93
N LYS A 193 12.69 -32.46 -19.59
CA LYS A 193 12.01 -33.69 -19.17
C LYS A 193 12.90 -34.94 -19.21
N ARG A 194 14.00 -34.90 -19.98
CA ARG A 194 14.93 -36.03 -20.15
C ARG A 194 16.09 -36.01 -19.14
N TYR A 195 16.55 -34.83 -18.76
CA TYR A 195 17.72 -34.65 -17.88
C TYR A 195 17.41 -33.65 -16.77
N LEU A 196 16.34 -33.88 -16.02
CA LEU A 196 15.87 -32.95 -14.99
C LEU A 196 16.95 -32.64 -13.94
N TRP A 197 17.50 -33.66 -13.28
CA TRP A 197 18.46 -33.47 -12.19
C TRP A 197 19.77 -32.79 -12.64
N PRO A 198 20.42 -33.23 -13.74
CA PRO A 198 21.62 -32.53 -14.23
C PRO A 198 21.37 -31.09 -14.67
N SER A 199 20.21 -30.81 -15.27
CA SER A 199 19.80 -29.45 -15.65
C SER A 199 19.60 -28.56 -14.42
N MET A 200 18.95 -29.08 -13.37
CA MET A 200 18.77 -28.36 -12.11
C MET A 200 20.11 -28.05 -11.43
N ASP A 201 20.97 -29.06 -11.29
CA ASP A 201 22.27 -28.92 -10.64
C ASP A 201 23.16 -27.90 -11.37
N ARG A 202 23.18 -27.97 -12.70
CA ARG A 202 23.87 -27.00 -13.54
C ARG A 202 23.35 -25.59 -13.34
N PHE A 203 22.04 -25.39 -13.35
CA PHE A 203 21.43 -24.07 -13.15
C PHE A 203 21.75 -23.47 -11.78
N ILE A 204 21.72 -24.27 -10.71
CA ILE A 204 22.10 -23.82 -9.35
C ILE A 204 23.58 -23.44 -9.34
N THR A 205 24.43 -24.29 -9.90
CA THR A 205 25.88 -24.09 -9.94
C THR A 205 26.22 -22.82 -10.71
N GLU A 206 25.68 -22.64 -11.92
CA GLU A 206 25.90 -21.44 -12.73
C GLU A 206 25.41 -20.17 -12.02
N ARG A 207 24.22 -20.20 -11.40
CA ARG A 207 23.70 -19.05 -10.63
C ARG A 207 24.57 -18.72 -9.42
N ALA A 208 25.05 -19.74 -8.70
CA ALA A 208 25.96 -19.56 -7.56
C ALA A 208 27.30 -18.97 -8.00
N ILE A 209 27.87 -19.47 -9.10
CA ILE A 209 29.12 -18.95 -9.70
C ILE A 209 28.95 -17.47 -10.08
N ILE A 210 27.87 -17.11 -10.78
CA ILE A 210 27.59 -15.71 -11.17
C ILE A 210 27.49 -14.82 -9.92
N THR A 211 26.78 -15.30 -8.89
CA THR A 211 26.64 -14.56 -7.62
C THR A 211 28.00 -14.38 -6.94
N GLN A 212 28.82 -15.42 -6.88
CA GLN A 212 30.14 -15.39 -6.27
C GLN A 212 31.11 -14.47 -7.03
N ILE A 213 31.10 -14.50 -8.36
CA ILE A 213 31.87 -13.56 -9.20
C ILE A 213 31.40 -12.12 -8.93
N GLY A 214 30.09 -11.88 -8.95
CA GLY A 214 29.52 -10.56 -8.66
C GLY A 214 29.98 -10.00 -7.32
N LEU A 215 29.98 -10.82 -6.27
CA LEU A 215 30.42 -10.42 -4.93
C LEU A 215 31.93 -10.22 -4.84
N ASN A 216 32.73 -11.14 -5.38
CA ASN A 216 34.20 -11.08 -5.30
C ASN A 216 34.79 -9.90 -6.07
N TYR A 217 34.18 -9.55 -7.21
CA TYR A 217 34.67 -8.49 -8.10
C TYR A 217 33.83 -7.21 -8.03
N ASN A 218 32.87 -7.14 -7.09
CA ASN A 218 31.95 -6.02 -6.93
C ASN A 218 31.23 -5.61 -8.24
N CYS A 219 30.87 -6.59 -9.07
CA CYS A 219 30.22 -6.41 -10.37
C CYS A 219 28.82 -7.04 -10.42
N VAL A 220 28.17 -7.17 -9.26
CA VAL A 220 26.79 -7.70 -9.16
C VAL A 220 25.85 -6.95 -10.10
N ASP A 221 26.00 -5.62 -10.22
CA ASP A 221 25.14 -4.79 -11.06
C ASP A 221 25.33 -5.04 -12.56
N ASP A 222 26.56 -5.34 -12.99
CA ASP A 222 26.90 -5.64 -14.38
C ASP A 222 26.44 -7.04 -14.80
N LEU A 223 26.40 -7.97 -13.84
CA LEU A 223 25.97 -9.36 -14.06
C LEU A 223 24.45 -9.55 -13.97
N LYS A 224 23.68 -8.48 -13.69
CA LYS A 224 22.21 -8.51 -13.70
C LYS A 224 21.70 -8.77 -15.12
N LEU A 225 21.17 -9.98 -15.34
CA LEU A 225 20.58 -10.40 -16.64
C LEU A 225 19.23 -9.74 -16.97
N HIS A 226 18.70 -8.87 -16.11
CA HIS A 226 17.51 -8.09 -16.45
C HIS A 226 17.93 -6.81 -17.17
N LYS A 227 17.09 -6.35 -18.11
CA LYS A 227 17.28 -5.07 -18.77
C LYS A 227 17.36 -3.99 -17.68
N GLN A 228 18.56 -3.45 -17.42
CA GLN A 228 18.68 -2.23 -16.64
C GLN A 228 17.87 -1.18 -17.41
N LEU A 229 16.74 -0.77 -16.83
CA LEU A 229 16.02 0.40 -17.30
C LEU A 229 16.94 1.57 -16.97
N GLY A 230 17.86 1.89 -17.89
CA GLY A 230 18.68 3.10 -17.79
C GLY A 230 17.78 4.32 -17.59
N LEU A 231 18.37 5.46 -17.21
CA LEU A 231 17.66 6.74 -17.06
C LEU A 231 16.67 6.91 -18.22
N VAL A 232 15.38 6.79 -17.89
CA VAL A 232 14.31 6.86 -18.89
C VAL A 232 14.46 8.21 -19.58
N ALA A 233 14.58 8.23 -20.90
CA ALA A 233 14.77 9.48 -21.63
C ALA A 233 13.66 10.48 -21.25
N GLY A 234 14.04 11.64 -20.72
CA GLY A 234 13.12 12.65 -20.21
C GLY A 234 12.73 12.51 -18.73
N ALA A 235 13.35 11.60 -17.98
CA ALA A 235 13.31 11.59 -16.53
C ALA A 235 14.03 12.82 -15.97
N PHE A 236 13.60 13.29 -14.80
CA PHE A 236 14.20 14.41 -14.10
C PHE A 236 14.38 14.07 -12.62
N GLU A 237 15.55 14.37 -12.10
CA GLU A 237 15.94 14.21 -10.70
C GLU A 237 16.62 15.51 -10.27
N CYS A 238 16.37 15.95 -9.05
CA CYS A 238 17.01 17.14 -8.49
C CYS A 238 17.46 16.88 -7.04
N PRO A 239 18.62 17.43 -6.61
CA PRO A 239 19.13 17.23 -5.25
C PRO A 239 18.15 17.66 -4.15
N GLU A 240 17.33 18.68 -4.42
CA GLU A 240 16.32 19.18 -3.48
C GLU A 240 15.21 18.16 -3.19
N TYR A 241 15.02 17.18 -4.08
CA TYR A 241 14.04 16.10 -3.98
C TYR A 241 14.71 14.74 -4.25
N SER A 242 15.69 14.38 -3.43
CA SER A 242 16.42 13.12 -3.55
C SER A 242 15.55 11.87 -3.44
N THR A 243 14.37 11.98 -2.82
CA THR A 243 13.40 10.90 -2.64
C THR A 243 12.48 10.70 -3.85
N CYS A 244 12.56 11.53 -4.89
CA CYS A 244 11.60 11.51 -6.00
C CYS A 244 12.26 11.65 -7.39
N ARG A 245 11.83 10.82 -8.34
CA ARG A 245 12.20 10.86 -9.76
C ARG A 245 10.97 11.19 -10.59
N LEU A 246 10.99 12.28 -11.33
CA LEU A 246 9.94 12.63 -12.29
C LEU A 246 10.14 11.86 -13.59
N LEU A 247 9.04 11.36 -14.15
CA LEU A 247 9.04 10.48 -15.31
C LEU A 247 8.08 10.97 -16.40
N PRO A 248 8.39 10.73 -17.68
CA PRO A 248 7.55 11.16 -18.79
C PRO A 248 6.16 10.51 -18.78
N PRO A 249 5.16 11.09 -19.47
CA PRO A 249 5.26 12.24 -20.38
C PRO A 249 5.53 13.58 -19.67
N LYS A 250 6.11 14.55 -20.40
CA LYS A 250 6.29 15.92 -19.92
C LYS A 250 5.51 16.90 -20.80
N SER A 251 4.96 17.96 -20.21
CA SER A 251 4.27 19.03 -20.92
C SER A 251 4.67 20.38 -20.37
N SER A 252 4.94 21.34 -21.27
CA SER A 252 5.21 22.74 -20.91
C SER A 252 4.06 23.64 -21.39
N LYS A 253 2.84 23.10 -21.44
CA LYS A 253 1.65 23.87 -21.80
C LYS A 253 1.31 24.87 -20.70
N PRO A 254 0.78 26.06 -21.04
CA PRO A 254 0.36 27.02 -20.04
C PRO A 254 -0.76 26.44 -19.17
N LEU A 255 -0.63 26.61 -17.86
CA LEU A 255 -1.61 26.14 -16.88
C LEU A 255 -2.91 26.93 -16.97
N SER A 256 -4.01 26.29 -16.56
CA SER A 256 -5.28 26.98 -16.38
C SER A 256 -5.20 28.02 -15.25
N PRO A 257 -5.97 29.12 -15.31
CA PRO A 257 -5.98 30.13 -14.25
C PRO A 257 -6.31 29.56 -12.85
N GLY A 258 -7.16 28.53 -12.79
CA GLY A 258 -7.52 27.84 -11.55
C GLY A 258 -6.33 27.09 -10.92
N LEU A 259 -5.58 26.34 -11.74
CA LEU A 259 -4.38 25.63 -11.27
C LEU A 259 -3.29 26.61 -10.83
N MET A 260 -3.08 27.70 -11.58
CA MET A 260 -2.15 28.76 -11.19
C MET A 260 -2.52 29.40 -9.85
N ALA A 261 -3.81 29.63 -9.60
CA ALA A 261 -4.29 30.17 -8.34
C ALA A 261 -4.08 29.19 -7.17
N ALA A 262 -4.29 27.89 -7.40
CA ALA A 262 -4.07 26.85 -6.41
C ALA A 262 -2.58 26.71 -6.03
N ILE A 263 -1.68 26.71 -7.04
CA ILE A 263 -0.23 26.71 -6.82
C ILE A 263 0.20 27.97 -6.05
N ALA A 264 -0.32 29.15 -6.43
CA ALA A 264 -0.04 30.39 -5.72
C ALA A 264 -0.50 30.36 -4.26
N ALA A 265 -1.65 29.76 -3.98
CA ALA A 265 -2.17 29.59 -2.62
C ALA A 265 -1.28 28.66 -1.79
N SER A 266 -0.82 27.54 -2.35
CA SER A 266 0.12 26.63 -1.67
C SER A 266 1.42 27.34 -1.31
N PHE A 267 2.02 28.09 -2.24
CA PHE A 267 3.22 28.90 -1.96
C PHE A 267 2.97 30.02 -0.93
N ALA A 268 1.80 30.66 -0.93
CA ALA A 268 1.46 31.66 0.08
C ALA A 268 1.46 31.06 1.48
N THR A 269 0.87 29.88 1.65
CA THR A 269 0.86 29.14 2.92
C THR A 269 2.28 28.70 3.31
N ARG A 270 3.03 28.08 2.39
CA ARG A 270 4.39 27.56 2.66
C ARG A 270 5.36 28.63 3.14
N PHE A 271 5.31 29.82 2.54
CA PHE A 271 6.24 30.92 2.87
C PHE A 271 5.66 31.92 3.86
N ASN A 272 4.45 31.70 4.38
CA ASN A 272 3.69 32.66 5.17
C ASN A 272 3.67 34.07 4.52
N ALA A 273 3.42 34.08 3.21
CA ALA A 273 3.53 35.26 2.35
C ALA A 273 2.14 35.73 1.87
N LYS A 274 2.01 37.04 1.61
CA LYS A 274 0.79 37.57 0.98
C LYS A 274 0.65 37.04 -0.44
N ILE A 275 -0.54 36.59 -0.82
CA ILE A 275 -0.84 35.94 -2.12
C ILE A 275 -0.37 36.71 -3.37
N ALA A 276 -0.21 38.03 -3.29
CA ALA A 276 0.32 38.86 -4.38
C ALA A 276 1.76 38.49 -4.77
N GLY A 277 2.61 38.17 -3.79
CA GLY A 277 4.00 37.78 -3.98
C GLY A 277 4.15 36.49 -4.78
N PRO A 278 3.58 35.36 -4.32
CA PRO A 278 3.58 34.09 -5.05
C PRO A 278 3.00 34.21 -6.47
N ARG A 279 1.92 34.98 -6.66
CA ARG A 279 1.34 35.22 -8.00
C ARG A 279 2.32 35.94 -8.94
N ALA A 280 3.07 36.92 -8.43
CA ALA A 280 4.07 37.63 -9.21
C ALA A 280 5.30 36.74 -9.50
N ALA A 281 5.70 35.91 -8.54
CA ALA A 281 6.80 34.97 -8.69
C ALA A 281 6.48 33.89 -9.75
N LEU A 282 5.28 33.29 -9.71
CA LEU A 282 4.88 32.24 -10.65
C LEU A 282 4.77 32.72 -12.10
N LYS A 283 4.56 34.02 -12.35
CA LYS A 283 4.60 34.58 -13.71
C LYS A 283 5.99 34.59 -14.32
N LYS A 284 7.03 34.56 -13.48
CA LYS A 284 8.44 34.51 -13.88
C LYS A 284 9.02 33.10 -13.81
N ALA A 285 8.26 32.13 -13.29
CA ALA A 285 8.71 30.77 -13.11
C ALA A 285 8.51 29.95 -14.39
N THR A 286 9.40 28.99 -14.63
CA THR A 286 9.20 27.96 -15.63
C THR A 286 8.46 26.81 -14.98
N ILE A 287 7.28 26.45 -15.49
CA ILE A 287 6.46 25.37 -14.94
C ILE A 287 6.34 24.25 -15.97
N THR A 288 6.77 23.06 -15.59
CA THR A 288 6.68 21.84 -16.41
C THR A 288 5.81 20.80 -15.70
N GLU A 289 4.83 20.26 -16.41
CA GLU A 289 3.98 19.17 -15.93
C GLU A 289 4.58 17.82 -16.28
N TYR A 290 4.58 16.88 -15.33
CA TYR A 290 5.01 15.50 -15.50
C TYR A 290 3.84 14.54 -15.32
N GLY A 291 3.88 13.43 -16.05
CA GLY A 291 2.83 12.41 -16.04
C GLY A 291 2.99 11.39 -14.92
N LYS A 292 4.19 11.26 -14.37
CA LYS A 292 4.54 10.21 -13.41
C LYS A 292 5.63 10.68 -12.46
N VAL A 293 5.61 10.13 -11.25
CA VAL A 293 6.66 10.28 -10.24
C VAL A 293 6.96 8.90 -9.66
N LYS A 294 8.24 8.57 -9.50
CA LYS A 294 8.71 7.37 -8.82
C LYS A 294 9.41 7.79 -7.53
N GLN A 295 9.01 7.21 -6.41
CA GLN A 295 9.70 7.37 -5.13
C GLN A 295 11.01 6.56 -5.15
N ILE A 296 12.10 7.15 -4.66
CA ILE A 296 13.47 6.61 -4.77
C ILE A 296 13.97 6.00 -3.44
N ASP A 297 13.15 5.99 -2.38
CA ASP A 297 13.57 5.53 -1.04
C ASP A 297 14.16 4.11 -1.01
N SER A 298 13.85 3.27 -2.01
CA SER A 298 14.53 1.99 -2.29
C SER A 298 14.48 1.63 -3.79
N ASP A 299 15.20 0.57 -4.20
CA ASP A 299 15.13 -0.02 -5.55
C ASP A 299 13.68 -0.36 -6.00
N ALA A 300 12.77 -0.54 -5.03
CA ALA A 300 11.39 -0.97 -5.20
C ALA A 300 10.32 0.12 -4.94
N GLY A 301 10.69 1.40 -4.93
CA GLY A 301 9.74 2.49 -4.66
C GLY A 301 8.57 2.58 -5.65
N ASP A 302 7.43 3.07 -5.15
CA ASP A 302 6.18 3.15 -5.90
C ASP A 302 6.28 4.16 -7.06
N THR A 303 5.71 3.79 -8.21
CA THR A 303 5.53 4.71 -9.33
C THR A 303 4.08 5.16 -9.38
N MET A 304 3.86 6.42 -9.04
CA MET A 304 2.56 7.08 -9.07
C MET A 304 2.38 7.81 -10.39
N ARG A 305 1.12 7.89 -10.83
CA ARG A 305 0.76 8.48 -12.12
C ARG A 305 -0.23 9.61 -11.91
N SER A 306 -0.08 10.70 -12.66
CA SER A 306 -1.09 11.74 -12.72
C SER A 306 -2.21 11.36 -13.70
N CYS A 307 -3.46 11.61 -13.33
CA CYS A 307 -4.60 11.34 -14.22
C CYS A 307 -4.70 12.38 -15.36
N GLY A 308 -4.16 13.59 -15.15
CA GLY A 308 -4.23 14.70 -16.10
C GLY A 308 -3.30 14.58 -17.30
N LEU A 309 -2.20 13.81 -17.20
CA LEU A 309 -1.19 13.74 -18.26
C LEU A 309 -0.80 12.30 -18.64
N GLY A 310 -1.04 11.94 -19.91
CA GLY A 310 -0.60 10.69 -20.53
C GLY A 310 -1.73 9.75 -20.95
N ARG A 311 -1.46 8.85 -21.90
CA ARG A 311 -2.47 7.90 -22.41
C ARG A 311 -2.66 6.73 -21.46
N ILE A 312 -3.91 6.39 -21.17
CA ILE A 312 -4.26 5.16 -20.44
C ILE A 312 -4.35 4.05 -21.49
N THR A 313 -3.55 3.01 -21.35
CA THR A 313 -3.65 1.81 -22.19
C THR A 313 -4.81 0.95 -21.69
N SER A 314 -5.44 0.15 -22.56
CA SER A 314 -6.55 -0.76 -22.18
C SER A 314 -6.22 -1.65 -20.99
N ASP A 315 -4.95 -2.05 -20.87
CA ASP A 315 -4.50 -3.01 -19.86
C ASP A 315 -3.92 -2.32 -18.61
N ALA A 316 -3.93 -0.98 -18.58
CA ALA A 316 -3.40 -0.22 -17.47
C ALA A 316 -4.28 -0.39 -16.22
N ARG A 317 -3.62 -0.50 -15.07
CA ARG A 317 -4.28 -0.38 -13.77
C ARG A 317 -4.26 1.07 -13.32
N ASP A 318 -5.25 1.45 -12.53
CA ASP A 318 -5.29 2.77 -11.93
C ASP A 318 -4.21 2.91 -10.86
N ALA A 319 -3.21 3.73 -11.14
CA ALA A 319 -2.12 4.08 -10.23
C ALA A 319 -2.13 5.59 -9.93
N THR A 320 -3.33 6.19 -9.91
CA THR A 320 -3.51 7.63 -9.70
C THR A 320 -3.88 7.99 -8.27
N PHE A 321 -4.21 7.03 -7.40
CA PHE A 321 -4.61 7.31 -6.03
C PHE A 321 -3.43 7.19 -5.07
N VAL A 322 -3.29 8.18 -4.20
CA VAL A 322 -2.16 8.31 -3.28
C VAL A 322 -2.66 8.62 -1.86
N ARG A 323 -1.85 8.24 -0.87
CA ARG A 323 -1.94 8.74 0.49
C ARG A 323 -0.93 9.87 0.67
N TYR A 324 -1.36 10.94 1.31
CA TYR A 324 -0.51 12.08 1.60
C TYR A 324 -0.86 12.65 2.98
N GLU A 325 0.09 13.34 3.60
CA GLU A 325 -0.11 13.94 4.91
C GLU A 325 0.00 15.46 4.81
N ALA A 326 -0.89 16.18 5.47
CA ALA A 326 -0.88 17.63 5.44
C ALA A 326 -1.22 18.20 6.82
N PHE A 327 -0.60 19.33 7.15
CA PHE A 327 -0.92 20.07 8.37
C PHE A 327 -2.27 20.78 8.22
N ILE A 328 -3.14 20.58 9.20
CA ILE A 328 -4.40 21.29 9.32
C ILE A 328 -4.39 22.10 10.61
N ASP A 329 -4.85 23.35 10.51
CA ASP A 329 -5.14 24.16 11.69
C ASP A 329 -6.50 23.79 12.28
N ARG A 330 -6.52 23.28 13.53
CA ARG A 330 -7.77 22.98 14.27
C ARG A 330 -8.65 24.22 14.42
N LEU A 331 -8.02 25.38 14.50
CA LEU A 331 -8.66 26.66 14.76
C LEU A 331 -8.89 27.48 13.48
N ALA A 332 -8.75 26.87 12.29
CA ALA A 332 -8.91 27.55 11.01
C ALA A 332 -10.25 28.30 10.84
N ARG A 333 -11.30 27.86 11.55
CA ARG A 333 -12.64 28.50 11.54
C ARG A 333 -12.77 29.68 12.52
N ARG A 334 -11.81 29.88 13.43
CA ARG A 334 -11.80 30.95 14.42
C ARG A 334 -10.82 32.04 13.97
N ALA A 335 -11.37 33.15 13.48
CA ALA A 335 -10.56 34.30 13.09
C ALA A 335 -9.70 34.80 14.27
N ASN A 336 -8.41 35.07 14.01
CA ASN A 336 -7.42 35.57 14.97
C ASN A 336 -7.01 34.61 16.11
N ALA A 337 -7.38 33.33 16.05
CA ALA A 337 -6.79 32.33 16.92
C ALA A 337 -5.33 32.06 16.52
N LYS A 338 -4.47 31.72 17.49
CA LYS A 338 -3.12 31.23 17.19
C LYS A 338 -3.26 29.88 16.48
N GLU A 339 -2.51 29.70 15.40
CA GLU A 339 -2.50 28.46 14.61
C GLU A 339 -2.18 27.26 15.51
N ASP A 340 -3.00 26.23 15.41
CA ASP A 340 -2.83 24.95 16.11
C ASP A 340 -2.79 23.83 15.06
N LEU A 341 -1.60 23.64 14.51
CA LEU A 341 -1.35 22.72 13.41
C LEU A 341 -1.18 21.29 13.92
N TYR A 342 -1.90 20.35 13.33
CA TYR A 342 -1.67 18.93 13.50
C TYR A 342 -1.57 18.25 12.14
N LEU A 343 -0.77 17.18 12.08
CA LEU A 343 -0.63 16.39 10.88
C LEU A 343 -1.82 15.45 10.74
N GLU A 344 -2.48 15.46 9.59
CA GLU A 344 -3.58 14.54 9.26
C GLU A 344 -3.27 13.80 7.96
N THR A 345 -3.67 12.53 7.92
CA THR A 345 -3.52 11.66 6.75
C THR A 345 -4.74 11.80 5.85
N PHE A 346 -4.48 12.00 4.57
CA PHE A 346 -5.48 12.14 3.53
C PHE A 346 -5.25 11.16 2.40
N TYR A 347 -6.31 10.93 1.64
CA TYR A 347 -6.29 10.15 0.41
C TYR A 347 -6.87 10.96 -0.72
N GLY A 348 -6.39 10.73 -1.94
CA GLY A 348 -6.90 11.43 -3.10
C GLY A 348 -6.35 10.95 -4.43
N GLN A 349 -6.92 11.46 -5.51
CA GLN A 349 -6.46 11.22 -6.86
C GLN A 349 -5.43 12.28 -7.26
N LEU A 350 -4.22 11.84 -7.60
CA LEU A 350 -3.17 12.66 -8.16
C LEU A 350 -3.58 13.10 -9.57
N GLU A 351 -3.96 14.37 -9.71
CA GLU A 351 -4.40 14.92 -10.99
C GLU A 351 -3.23 15.44 -11.81
N HIS A 352 -2.31 16.15 -11.16
CA HIS A 352 -1.18 16.79 -11.83
C HIS A 352 0.09 16.74 -10.97
N ILE A 353 1.24 16.69 -11.64
CA ILE A 353 2.56 16.80 -11.03
C ILE A 353 3.28 17.96 -11.70
N PHE A 354 3.70 18.95 -10.93
CA PHE A 354 4.36 20.15 -11.45
C PHE A 354 5.78 20.28 -10.92
N LEU A 355 6.71 20.55 -11.82
CA LEU A 355 8.03 21.07 -11.51
C LEU A 355 8.00 22.58 -11.75
N VAL A 356 8.21 23.36 -10.69
CA VAL A 356 8.29 24.82 -10.72
C VAL A 356 9.74 25.23 -10.51
N GLU A 357 10.32 25.90 -11.51
CA GLU A 357 11.70 26.36 -11.47
C GLU A 357 11.76 27.90 -11.48
N PHE A 358 12.55 28.44 -10.56
CA PHE A 358 12.81 29.87 -10.44
C PHE A 358 14.26 30.18 -10.86
N GLU A 359 14.43 31.12 -11.78
CA GLU A 359 15.76 31.49 -12.30
C GLU A 359 16.59 32.35 -11.34
N ASP A 360 15.94 33.14 -10.47
CA ASP A 360 16.60 34.13 -9.60
C ASP A 360 16.06 34.09 -8.16
N MET A 361 16.87 33.50 -7.26
CA MET A 361 16.59 33.33 -5.83
C MET A 361 16.47 34.65 -5.05
N PRO A 362 17.41 35.61 -5.17
CA PRO A 362 17.25 36.96 -4.62
C PRO A 362 15.94 37.65 -5.00
N SER A 363 15.54 37.57 -6.27
CA SER A 363 14.27 38.16 -6.74
C SER A 363 13.06 37.44 -6.15
N LEU A 364 13.10 36.11 -6.02
CA LEU A 364 12.06 35.32 -5.38
C LEU A 364 11.87 35.73 -3.91
N ARG A 365 12.98 35.85 -3.16
CA ARG A 365 12.96 36.27 -1.74
C ARG A 365 12.35 37.67 -1.56
N LYS A 366 12.68 38.60 -2.46
CA LYS A 366 12.12 39.96 -2.46
C LYS A 366 10.61 39.95 -2.76
N LEU A 367 10.18 39.16 -3.74
CA LEU A 367 8.77 39.08 -4.15
C LEU A 367 7.88 38.41 -3.11
N LEU A 368 8.41 37.43 -2.38
CA LEU A 368 7.67 36.71 -1.35
C LEU A 368 7.57 37.49 -0.03
N GLU A 369 8.29 38.62 0.12
CA GLU A 369 8.33 39.43 1.35
C GLU A 369 8.60 38.59 2.62
N VAL A 370 9.34 37.48 2.47
CA VAL A 370 9.62 36.55 3.59
C VAL A 370 10.41 37.32 4.64
N LYS A 371 9.79 37.51 5.82
CA LYS A 371 10.46 38.11 6.97
C LYS A 371 11.64 37.21 7.34
N THR A 372 12.81 37.80 7.54
CA THR A 372 13.93 37.15 8.26
C THR A 372 13.53 36.99 9.71
N SER A 373 12.67 36.03 10.01
CA SER A 373 12.44 35.49 11.34
C SER A 373 13.09 34.12 11.42
N ASP A 374 13.79 33.83 12.50
CA ASP A 374 14.33 32.50 12.77
C ASP A 374 13.22 31.55 13.23
N PRO A 375 13.13 30.33 12.67
CA PRO A 375 13.83 29.85 11.48
C PRO A 375 13.15 30.36 10.20
N ALA A 376 13.93 30.89 9.25
CA ALA A 376 13.40 31.35 7.97
C ALA A 376 13.07 30.15 7.07
N PRO A 377 11.94 30.14 6.34
CA PRO A 377 11.60 29.03 5.46
C PRO A 377 12.69 28.84 4.40
N MET A 378 13.19 27.61 4.26
CA MET A 378 14.24 27.28 3.29
C MET A 378 13.74 27.53 1.87
N ILE A 379 14.27 28.57 1.23
CA ILE A 379 13.96 28.91 -0.17
C ILE A 379 14.85 28.05 -1.06
N GLN A 380 14.25 27.41 -2.06
CA GLN A 380 14.88 26.53 -3.03
C GLN A 380 14.64 27.10 -4.45
N THR A 381 15.48 26.70 -5.40
CA THR A 381 15.32 27.10 -6.81
C THR A 381 14.23 26.31 -7.52
N ARG A 382 13.96 25.09 -7.03
CA ARG A 382 13.03 24.14 -7.66
C ARG A 382 12.07 23.59 -6.64
N TYR A 383 10.81 23.44 -7.04
CA TYR A 383 9.75 22.86 -6.24
C TYR A 383 8.98 21.83 -7.05
N VAL A 384 8.79 20.65 -6.47
CA VAL A 384 7.95 19.60 -7.04
C VAL A 384 6.64 19.57 -6.26
N LEU A 385 5.53 19.82 -6.96
CA LEU A 385 4.20 19.90 -6.36
C LEU A 385 3.28 18.82 -6.93
N ALA A 386 2.46 18.25 -6.06
CA ALA A 386 1.40 17.32 -6.40
C ALA A 386 0.05 18.03 -6.24
N ALA A 387 -0.75 18.08 -7.31
CA ALA A 387 -2.14 18.52 -7.24
C ALA A 387 -3.03 17.28 -7.08
N ILE A 388 -3.67 17.15 -5.93
CA ILE A 388 -4.40 15.96 -5.50
C ILE A 388 -5.85 16.34 -5.23
N ARG A 389 -6.78 15.70 -5.93
CA ARG A 389 -8.20 15.83 -5.61
C ARG A 389 -8.53 14.88 -4.46
N MET A 390 -8.87 15.44 -3.31
CA MET A 390 -9.09 14.69 -2.08
C MET A 390 -10.30 13.75 -2.19
N CYS A 391 -10.22 12.55 -1.61
CA CYS A 391 -11.36 11.69 -1.35
C CYS A 391 -12.08 12.16 -0.09
N VAL A 392 -13.39 12.38 -0.15
CA VAL A 392 -14.16 12.74 1.06
C VAL A 392 -14.45 11.45 1.82
N ILE A 393 -13.65 11.19 2.86
CA ILE A 393 -13.80 9.98 3.67
C ILE A 393 -15.13 10.04 4.45
N GLU A 394 -15.92 9.00 4.30
CA GLU A 394 -17.22 8.83 4.94
C GLU A 394 -17.09 7.98 6.20
N ASN A 395 -18.20 7.91 6.97
CA ASN A 395 -18.26 7.04 8.14
C ASN A 395 -18.11 5.58 7.71
N THR A 396 -16.92 5.04 7.91
CA THR A 396 -16.57 3.70 7.46
C THR A 396 -17.15 2.68 8.44
N PRO A 397 -17.76 1.56 7.95
CA PRO A 397 -18.26 0.52 8.83
C PRO A 397 -17.20 0.05 9.82
N LYS A 398 -17.62 -0.20 11.07
CA LYS A 398 -16.71 -0.56 12.18
C LYS A 398 -15.75 -1.69 11.80
N GLU A 399 -16.27 -2.73 11.17
CA GLU A 399 -15.49 -3.90 10.75
C GLU A 399 -14.36 -3.55 9.74
N LEU A 400 -14.59 -2.58 8.86
CA LEU A 400 -13.56 -2.12 7.90
C LEU A 400 -12.58 -1.14 8.55
N ASN A 401 -13.08 -0.28 9.44
CA ASN A 401 -12.25 0.67 10.16
C ASN A 401 -11.24 -0.03 11.10
N GLU A 402 -11.62 -1.18 11.68
CA GLU A 402 -10.71 -2.04 12.46
C GLU A 402 -9.54 -2.62 11.63
N LEU A 403 -9.65 -2.60 10.29
CA LEU A 403 -8.61 -3.01 9.35
C LEU A 403 -7.89 -1.82 8.69
N ASP A 404 -8.12 -0.60 9.18
CA ASP A 404 -7.59 0.64 8.60
C ASP A 404 -8.02 0.87 7.14
N PHE A 405 -9.23 0.42 6.80
CA PHE A 405 -9.83 0.70 5.50
C PHE A 405 -10.69 1.95 5.59
N HIS A 406 -10.69 2.75 4.52
CA HIS A 406 -11.45 3.99 4.47
C HIS A 406 -12.40 4.02 3.27
N SER A 407 -13.67 4.35 3.52
CA SER A 407 -14.71 4.42 2.50
C SER A 407 -14.92 5.85 2.00
N TYR A 408 -15.20 6.02 0.71
CA TYR A 408 -15.62 7.30 0.13
C TYR A 408 -16.53 7.09 -1.09
N SER A 409 -17.45 8.03 -1.34
CA SER A 409 -18.25 8.04 -2.58
C SER A 409 -18.07 9.31 -3.42
N SER A 410 -17.51 10.37 -2.84
CA SER A 410 -17.36 11.66 -3.52
C SER A 410 -15.93 12.21 -3.44
N MET A 411 -15.58 12.98 -4.47
CA MET A 411 -14.31 13.69 -4.55
C MET A 411 -14.50 15.13 -4.04
N GLY A 412 -13.57 15.59 -3.24
CA GLY A 412 -13.56 16.90 -2.61
C GLY A 412 -12.79 17.96 -3.41
N LYS A 413 -12.19 18.89 -2.67
CA LYS A 413 -11.36 19.97 -3.21
C LYS A 413 -10.05 19.46 -3.81
N LEU A 414 -9.43 20.30 -4.63
CA LEU A 414 -8.09 20.11 -5.14
C LEU A 414 -7.09 20.73 -4.17
N ASP A 415 -6.26 19.90 -3.55
CA ASP A 415 -5.16 20.32 -2.69
C ASP A 415 -3.85 20.29 -3.48
N VAL A 416 -3.03 21.34 -3.31
CA VAL A 416 -1.69 21.41 -3.92
C VAL A 416 -0.67 21.31 -2.81
N VAL A 417 0.00 20.16 -2.74
CA VAL A 417 0.96 19.83 -1.68
C VAL A 417 2.36 19.68 -2.28
N ASP A 418 3.37 19.80 -1.42
CA ASP A 418 4.73 19.43 -1.80
C ASP A 418 4.81 17.92 -2.06
N MET A 419 5.61 17.49 -3.03
CA MET A 419 5.76 16.07 -3.34
C MET A 419 6.25 15.24 -2.14
N THR A 420 7.01 15.81 -1.22
CA THR A 420 7.46 15.10 -0.01
C THR A 420 6.33 14.76 0.95
N ALA A 421 5.18 15.43 0.84
CA ALA A 421 3.98 15.11 1.60
C ALA A 421 3.30 13.82 1.10
N VAL A 422 3.53 13.43 -0.16
CA VAL A 422 2.97 12.22 -0.76
C VAL A 422 3.74 11.01 -0.26
N GLN A 423 3.04 10.12 0.45
CA GLN A 423 3.66 9.01 1.16
C GLN A 423 3.77 7.75 0.31
N CYS A 424 2.67 7.34 -0.31
CA CYS A 424 2.60 6.07 -1.00
C CYS A 424 1.43 5.98 -1.97
N LEU A 425 1.48 4.96 -2.82
CA LEU A 425 0.42 4.62 -3.75
C LEU A 425 -0.63 3.71 -3.08
N VAL A 426 -1.91 4.04 -3.25
CA VAL A 426 -3.02 3.26 -2.65
C VAL A 426 -3.87 2.57 -3.72
N GLY A 427 -4.44 1.42 -3.35
CA GLY A 427 -5.41 0.69 -4.16
C GLY A 427 -6.84 1.07 -3.79
N ARG A 428 -7.80 0.67 -4.63
CA ARG A 428 -9.23 0.83 -4.34
C ARG A 428 -10.03 -0.40 -4.73
N VAL A 429 -11.09 -0.69 -3.99
CA VAL A 429 -12.07 -1.74 -4.30
C VAL A 429 -13.45 -1.11 -4.41
N PRO A 430 -14.22 -1.43 -5.48
CA PRO A 430 -15.59 -0.94 -5.60
C PRO A 430 -16.49 -1.60 -4.56
N ASP A 431 -17.33 -0.80 -3.90
CA ASP A 431 -18.28 -1.26 -2.88
C ASP A 431 -19.64 -0.55 -3.07
N GLY A 432 -20.53 -1.19 -3.84
CA GLY A 432 -21.81 -0.61 -4.21
C GLY A 432 -21.65 0.65 -5.05
N THR A 433 -22.13 1.78 -4.53
CA THR A 433 -22.02 3.10 -5.18
C THR A 433 -20.74 3.86 -4.81
N GLY A 434 -19.96 3.35 -3.86
CA GLY A 434 -18.74 3.97 -3.36
C GLY A 434 -17.50 3.11 -3.59
N TRP A 435 -16.43 3.49 -2.91
CA TRP A 435 -15.13 2.86 -2.97
C TRP A 435 -14.57 2.68 -1.57
N VAL A 436 -13.81 1.60 -1.38
CA VAL A 436 -12.97 1.39 -0.20
C VAL A 436 -11.51 1.49 -0.63
N ILE A 437 -10.75 2.28 0.10
CA ILE A 437 -9.31 2.46 -0.10
C ILE A 437 -8.57 1.32 0.60
N ILE A 438 -7.62 0.73 -0.13
CA ILE A 438 -6.67 -0.24 0.41
C ILE A 438 -5.31 0.42 0.50
N ASP A 439 -4.73 0.38 1.69
CA ASP A 439 -3.37 0.81 1.95
C ASP A 439 -2.53 -0.38 2.44
N ARG A 440 -1.36 -0.59 1.83
CA ARG A 440 -0.39 -1.63 2.20
C ARG A 440 0.79 -1.13 3.04
N SER A 441 0.90 0.19 3.18
CA SER A 441 2.11 0.83 3.68
C SER A 441 2.18 0.88 5.22
N GLY A 442 1.05 0.64 5.89
CA GLY A 442 0.95 0.58 7.35
C GLY A 442 1.46 1.84 8.03
N SER A 443 1.95 1.69 9.27
CA SER A 443 2.49 2.78 10.10
C SER A 443 3.91 3.22 9.71
N LEU A 444 4.60 2.49 8.81
CA LEU A 444 6.02 2.72 8.48
C LEU A 444 6.24 3.76 7.38
N ALA A 445 5.25 4.01 6.52
CA ALA A 445 5.30 5.13 5.59
C ALA A 445 4.69 6.36 6.27
N ARG A 446 5.52 7.26 6.81
CA ARG A 446 5.08 8.53 7.39
C ARG A 446 6.00 9.64 6.91
N ALA A 447 5.48 10.85 6.79
CA ALA A 447 6.30 12.00 6.49
C ALA A 447 7.34 12.17 7.61
N THR A 448 8.61 12.31 7.24
CA THR A 448 9.66 12.67 8.20
C THR A 448 9.48 14.15 8.56
N VAL A 449 9.00 14.41 9.77
CA VAL A 449 8.93 15.77 10.32
C VAL A 449 10.29 16.09 10.92
N GLN A 450 10.90 17.22 10.52
CA GLN A 450 11.98 17.81 11.30
C GLN A 450 11.32 18.56 12.46
N ASP A 451 11.24 17.92 13.62
CA ASP A 451 10.87 18.62 14.84
C ASP A 451 12.03 19.57 15.19
N SER A 452 11.76 20.87 15.14
CA SER A 452 12.56 21.85 15.89
C SER A 452 12.08 21.78 17.34
N ASP A 453 12.97 21.35 18.23
CA ASP A 453 12.86 21.31 19.69
C ASP A 453 12.59 19.92 20.30
N GLU A 454 13.61 19.06 20.29
CA GLU A 454 13.91 18.23 21.47
C GLU A 454 15.14 18.84 22.15
N PRO A 455 15.09 19.22 23.44
CA PRO A 455 16.29 19.57 24.18
C PRO A 455 17.15 18.31 24.30
N SER A 456 18.42 18.43 23.91
CA SER A 456 19.43 17.43 24.19
C SER A 456 19.56 17.25 25.69
N ASP A 457 19.02 16.16 26.24
CA ASP A 457 19.42 15.64 27.54
C ASP A 457 20.81 15.00 27.40
N ASP A 458 21.82 15.85 27.19
CA ASP A 458 23.21 15.56 27.52
C ASP A 458 23.53 16.42 28.75
N ASP A 459 23.35 15.86 29.95
CA ASP A 459 24.18 16.22 31.09
C ASP A 459 24.11 15.15 32.20
N ASP A 460 25.31 14.86 32.70
CA ASP A 460 25.66 14.21 33.97
C ASP A 460 25.50 12.69 34.11
N ASP A 461 26.59 11.98 33.80
CA ASP A 461 27.17 11.07 34.80
C ASP A 461 28.71 11.07 34.70
N ALA A 462 29.31 12.02 35.40
CA ALA A 462 30.73 12.04 35.76
C ALA A 462 30.93 11.52 37.19
N ALA A 463 31.31 10.24 37.29
CA ALA A 463 32.22 9.65 38.29
C ALA A 463 31.76 9.62 39.79
N PRO A 464 32.39 8.82 40.67
CA PRO A 464 33.74 8.23 40.62
C PRO A 464 33.83 6.73 40.29
#